data_AF-A0A6J1MKR4-F1
#
_entry.id   AF-A0A6J1MKR4-F1
#
_cell.length_a   1.000
_cell.length_b   1.000
_cell.length_c   1.000
_cell.angle_alpha   90.00
_cell.angle_beta   90.00
_cell.angle_gamma   90.00
#
_symmetry.space_group_name_H-M   'P 1'
#
loop_
_entity.id
_entity.type
_entity.pdbx_description
1 polymer ?
#
loop_
_entity_poly.entity_id
_entity_poly.type
_entity_poly.pdbx_seq_one_letter_code
_entity_poly.pdbx_strand_id
1 'polypeptide(L)'
;MSEAGSAVDAVAAEKKRKFRIQAAAFMGLVGGISALFGFSRTLATAKKSDSKVLQQQATKQGIILMDEGTTLAMRALGWGTLYAVLGTGAFCYGFWKLSGAKDFAEFRLKMGNALPRISKDEPANSRTDFESLTDLMKYLAAWNKE
;
A
#
# COMPACT_ATOMS: atom_id res chain seq x y z
N MET A 1 46.77 2.03 -9.89
CA MET A 1 45.43 1.62 -10.42
C MET A 1 44.35 1.47 -9.34
N SER A 2 44.51 2.00 -8.11
CA SER A 2 43.48 1.88 -7.04
C SER A 2 42.58 3.13 -6.90
N GLU A 3 43.00 4.28 -7.41
CA GLU A 3 42.36 5.59 -7.16
C GLU A 3 41.18 5.87 -8.12
N ALA A 4 41.25 5.34 -9.34
CA ALA A 4 40.18 5.46 -10.33
C ALA A 4 38.94 4.63 -9.96
N GLY A 5 39.11 3.48 -9.29
CA GLY A 5 37.99 2.69 -8.76
C GLY A 5 37.23 3.44 -7.67
N SER A 6 37.94 3.99 -6.69
CA SER A 6 37.33 4.73 -5.58
C SER A 6 36.57 5.99 -6.03
N ALA A 7 37.05 6.69 -7.06
CA ALA A 7 36.36 7.87 -7.59
C ALA A 7 35.06 7.52 -8.33
N VAL A 8 35.06 6.43 -9.11
CA VAL A 8 33.87 5.96 -9.83
C VAL A 8 32.82 5.42 -8.85
N ASP A 9 33.24 4.71 -7.81
CA ASP A 9 32.36 4.22 -6.75
C ASP A 9 31.76 5.35 -5.92
N ALA A 10 32.52 6.40 -5.63
CA ALA A 10 32.04 7.59 -4.92
C ALA A 10 30.98 8.36 -5.73
N VAL A 11 31.20 8.55 -7.02
CA VAL A 11 30.25 9.21 -7.93
C VAL A 11 28.97 8.40 -8.10
N ALA A 12 29.08 7.06 -8.20
CA ALA A 12 27.94 6.16 -8.25
C ALA A 12 27.12 6.16 -6.95
N ALA A 13 27.80 6.20 -5.79
CA ALA A 13 27.16 6.28 -4.48
C ALA A 13 26.36 7.59 -4.30
N GLU A 14 26.89 8.71 -4.79
CA GLU A 14 26.21 10.00 -4.71
C GLU A 14 24.94 10.03 -5.58
N LYS A 15 25.00 9.52 -6.82
CA LYS A 15 23.82 9.38 -7.69
C LYS A 15 22.75 8.48 -7.07
N LYS A 16 23.13 7.35 -6.46
CA LYS A 16 22.21 6.44 -5.77
C LYS A 16 21.56 7.10 -4.54
N ARG A 17 22.28 7.98 -3.83
CA ARG A 17 21.71 8.74 -2.70
C ARG A 17 20.69 9.77 -3.18
N LYS A 18 21.00 10.53 -4.24
CA LYS A 18 20.06 11.48 -4.86
C LYS A 18 18.80 10.78 -5.38
N PHE A 19 18.97 9.65 -6.07
CA PHE A 19 17.85 8.83 -6.55
C PHE A 19 16.97 8.33 -5.41
N ARG A 20 17.55 7.84 -4.30
CA ARG A 20 16.77 7.39 -3.14
C ARG A 20 15.97 8.52 -2.49
N ILE A 21 16.55 9.72 -2.39
CA ILE A 21 15.84 10.89 -1.83
C ILE A 21 14.69 11.30 -2.76
N GLN A 22 14.91 11.33 -4.07
CA GLN A 22 13.88 11.65 -5.05
C GLN A 22 12.75 10.60 -5.07
N ALA A 23 13.11 9.31 -5.02
CA ALA A 23 12.16 8.21 -4.95
C ALA A 23 11.35 8.24 -3.64
N ALA A 24 11.99 8.54 -2.51
CA ALA A 24 11.31 8.70 -1.22
C ALA A 24 10.33 9.87 -1.23
N ALA A 25 10.71 11.01 -1.82
CA ALA A 25 9.82 12.17 -1.96
C ALA A 25 8.60 11.83 -2.84
N PHE A 26 8.82 11.14 -3.97
CA PHE A 26 7.74 10.74 -4.86
C PHE A 26 6.79 9.72 -4.20
N MET A 27 7.31 8.66 -3.60
CA MET A 27 6.52 7.67 -2.87
C MET A 27 5.75 8.29 -1.69
N GLY A 28 6.38 9.23 -0.98
CA GLY A 28 5.74 9.97 0.10
C GLY A 28 4.56 10.82 -0.38
N LEU A 29 4.71 11.50 -1.51
CA LEU A 29 3.62 12.28 -2.12
C LEU A 29 2.47 11.38 -2.60
N VAL A 30 2.77 10.34 -3.38
CA VAL A 30 1.74 9.43 -3.91
C VAL A 30 1.02 8.72 -2.76
N GLY A 31 1.76 8.26 -1.75
CA GLY A 31 1.20 7.66 -0.54
C GLY A 31 0.33 8.64 0.25
N GLY A 32 0.81 9.88 0.42
CA GLY A 32 0.06 10.94 1.09
C GLY A 32 -1.25 11.30 0.38
N ILE A 33 -1.22 11.47 -0.94
CA ILE A 33 -2.42 11.74 -1.75
C ILE A 33 -3.40 10.57 -1.66
N SER A 34 -2.91 9.32 -1.68
CA SER A 34 -3.75 8.12 -1.56
C SER A 34 -4.44 8.02 -0.20
N ALA A 35 -3.71 8.33 0.88
CA ALA A 35 -4.27 8.36 2.24
C ALA A 35 -5.33 9.46 2.38
N LEU A 36 -5.06 10.67 1.87
CA LEU A 36 -6.03 11.77 1.87
C LEU A 36 -7.29 11.42 1.07
N PHE A 37 -7.14 10.80 -0.10
CA PHE A 37 -8.27 10.40 -0.93
C PHE A 37 -9.11 9.29 -0.27
N GLY A 38 -8.46 8.26 0.29
CA GLY A 38 -9.14 7.18 1.01
C GLY A 38 -9.87 7.67 2.26
N PHE A 39 -9.23 8.54 3.05
CA PHE A 39 -9.83 9.16 4.22
C PHE A 39 -11.00 10.08 3.85
N SER A 40 -10.84 10.91 2.82
CA SER A 40 -11.91 11.79 2.31
C SER A 40 -13.12 11.00 1.84
N ARG A 41 -12.90 9.89 1.14
CA ARG A 41 -13.98 8.99 0.69
C ARG A 41 -14.71 8.37 1.87
N THR A 42 -13.98 7.91 2.87
CA THR A 42 -14.57 7.34 4.11
C THR A 42 -15.37 8.38 4.89
N LEU A 43 -14.87 9.61 4.98
CA LEU A 43 -15.59 10.72 5.60
C LEU A 43 -16.88 11.05 4.83
N ALA A 44 -16.83 11.04 3.50
CA ALA A 44 -18.00 11.28 2.66
C ALA A 44 -19.05 10.17 2.77
N THR A 45 -18.64 8.90 2.91
CA THR A 45 -19.58 7.79 3.14
C THR A 45 -20.21 7.87 4.53
N ALA A 46 -19.43 8.16 5.57
CA ALA A 46 -19.93 8.35 6.93
C ALA A 46 -20.95 9.50 7.00
N LYS A 47 -20.67 10.63 6.33
CA LYS A 47 -21.61 11.76 6.23
C LYS A 47 -22.96 11.39 5.61
N LYS A 48 -22.97 10.49 4.61
CA LYS A 48 -24.21 10.04 3.96
C LYS A 48 -25.01 9.07 4.84
N SER A 49 -24.35 8.19 5.59
CA SER A 49 -25.02 7.28 6.53
C SER A 49 -25.57 8.00 7.76
N ASP A 50 -24.91 9.05 8.25
CA ASP A 50 -25.25 9.72 9.51
C ASP A 50 -26.20 10.92 9.37
N SER A 51 -26.81 11.17 8.21
CA SER A 51 -27.59 12.41 7.99
C SER A 51 -28.79 12.58 8.94
N LYS A 52 -29.42 11.50 9.41
CA LYS A 52 -30.47 11.57 10.46
C LYS A 52 -29.88 11.64 11.88
N VAL A 53 -28.77 10.95 12.14
CA VAL A 53 -28.14 10.82 13.46
C VAL A 53 -27.42 12.12 13.83
N LEU A 54 -26.73 12.76 12.88
CA LEU A 54 -26.11 14.08 13.02
C LEU A 54 -27.12 15.21 13.23
N GLN A 55 -28.30 15.15 12.61
CA GLN A 55 -29.36 16.14 12.84
C GLN A 55 -29.92 16.04 14.27
N GLN A 56 -30.03 14.82 14.81
CA GLN A 56 -30.43 14.57 16.19
C GLN A 56 -29.30 14.94 17.17
N GLN A 57 -28.04 14.72 16.79
CA GLN A 57 -26.85 15.09 17.55
C GLN A 57 -26.49 16.58 17.50
N ALA A 58 -26.97 17.34 16.52
CA ALA A 58 -26.81 18.80 16.45
C ALA A 58 -27.65 19.56 17.50
N THR A 59 -28.46 18.86 18.29
CA THR A 59 -29.07 19.41 19.50
C THR A 59 -27.99 19.64 20.57
N LYS A 60 -28.18 20.67 21.42
CA LYS A 60 -27.15 21.06 22.41
C LYS A 60 -26.67 19.91 23.30
N GLN A 61 -27.53 18.93 23.63
CA GLN A 61 -27.16 17.74 24.41
C GLN A 61 -26.35 16.71 23.62
N GLY A 62 -26.64 16.54 22.32
CA GLY A 62 -25.88 15.65 21.44
C GLY A 62 -24.47 16.15 21.15
N ILE A 63 -24.29 17.47 21.07
CA ILE A 63 -22.97 18.10 20.91
C ILE A 63 -22.11 17.90 22.16
N ILE A 64 -22.68 18.05 23.36
CA ILE A 64 -21.94 17.87 24.63
C ILE A 64 -21.52 16.40 24.82
N LEU A 65 -22.41 15.44 24.53
CA LEU A 65 -22.07 14.01 24.56
C LEU A 65 -21.07 13.63 23.45
N MET A 66 -21.16 14.25 22.27
CA MET A 66 -20.17 14.06 21.22
C MET A 66 -18.83 14.63 21.64
N ASP A 67 -18.74 15.76 22.32
CA ASP A 67 -17.45 16.34 22.69
C ASP A 67 -16.69 15.43 23.66
N GLU A 68 -17.40 14.80 24.62
CA GLU A 68 -16.82 13.78 25.50
C GLU A 68 -16.52 12.46 24.77
N GLY A 69 -17.44 11.95 23.94
CA GLY A 69 -17.27 10.69 23.21
C GLY A 69 -16.23 10.76 22.08
N THR A 70 -16.14 11.90 21.39
CA THR A 70 -15.16 12.14 20.32
C THR A 70 -13.76 12.33 20.88
N THR A 71 -13.59 12.95 22.05
CA THR A 71 -12.27 13.03 22.69
C THR A 71 -11.74 11.64 23.05
N LEU A 72 -12.63 10.74 23.51
CA LEU A 72 -12.27 9.36 23.83
C LEU A 72 -11.98 8.54 22.56
N ALA A 73 -12.82 8.69 21.54
CA ALA A 73 -12.64 8.02 20.24
C ALA A 73 -11.39 8.48 19.50
N MET A 74 -11.06 9.77 19.53
CA MET A 74 -9.83 10.32 18.93
C MET A 74 -8.58 9.77 19.60
N ARG A 75 -8.60 9.58 20.93
CA ARG A 75 -7.50 8.94 21.66
C ARG A 75 -7.38 7.46 21.31
N ALA A 76 -8.49 6.73 21.28
CA ALA A 76 -8.51 5.31 20.91
C ALA A 76 -8.06 5.08 19.46
N LEU A 77 -8.52 5.92 18.53
CA LEU A 77 -8.10 5.90 17.13
C LEU A 77 -6.62 6.27 16.96
N GLY A 78 -6.13 7.25 17.73
CA GLY A 78 -4.72 7.63 17.75
C GLY A 78 -3.81 6.49 18.23
N TRP A 79 -4.13 5.87 19.36
CA TRP A 79 -3.37 4.72 19.88
C TRP A 79 -3.50 3.48 18.99
N GLY A 80 -4.68 3.26 18.39
CA GLY A 80 -4.93 2.18 17.45
C GLY A 80 -4.13 2.33 16.15
N THR A 81 -4.07 3.53 15.56
CA THR A 81 -3.26 3.79 14.37
C THR A 81 -1.76 3.69 14.66
N LEU A 82 -1.30 4.20 15.81
CA LEU A 82 0.08 4.00 16.27
C LEU A 82 0.42 2.50 16.42
N TYR A 83 -0.43 1.72 17.08
CA TYR A 83 -0.22 0.28 17.23
C TYR A 83 -0.32 -0.46 15.90
N ALA A 84 -1.21 -0.07 14.99
CA ALA A 84 -1.32 -0.69 13.67
C ALA A 84 -0.05 -0.44 12.83
N VAL A 85 0.48 0.78 12.83
CA VAL A 85 1.70 1.13 12.08
C VAL A 85 2.92 0.45 12.71
N LEU A 86 3.06 0.51 14.04
CA LEU A 86 4.18 -0.13 14.76
C LEU A 86 4.09 -1.66 14.70
N GLY A 87 2.90 -2.23 14.86
CA GLY A 87 2.66 -3.67 14.83
C GLY A 87 2.88 -4.26 13.45
N THR A 88 2.32 -3.64 12.40
CA THR A 88 2.53 -4.10 11.01
C THR A 88 3.98 -3.90 10.58
N GLY A 89 4.62 -2.79 10.99
CA GLY A 89 6.03 -2.54 10.76
C GLY A 89 6.94 -3.56 11.45
N ALA A 90 6.69 -3.84 12.73
CA ALA A 90 7.43 -4.84 13.50
C ALA A 90 7.18 -6.26 13.00
N PHE A 91 5.96 -6.58 12.57
CA PHE A 91 5.62 -7.87 11.96
C PHE A 91 6.35 -8.06 10.63
N CYS A 92 6.28 -7.08 9.72
CA CYS A 92 6.99 -7.12 8.45
C CYS A 92 8.50 -7.20 8.65
N TYR A 93 9.05 -6.44 9.62
CA TYR A 93 10.44 -6.55 10.02
C TYR A 93 10.78 -7.91 10.61
N GLY A 94 9.90 -8.49 11.43
CA GLY A 94 10.05 -9.83 12.00
C GLY A 94 10.13 -10.91 10.93
N PHE A 95 9.27 -10.86 9.90
CA PHE A 95 9.33 -11.76 8.74
C PHE A 95 10.62 -11.56 7.94
N TRP A 96 11.06 -10.32 7.75
CA TRP A 96 12.34 -10.04 7.11
C TRP A 96 13.53 -10.61 7.91
N LYS A 97 13.50 -10.46 9.25
CA LYS A 97 14.52 -10.98 10.16
C LYS A 97 14.52 -12.51 10.21
N LEU A 98 13.35 -13.15 10.15
CA LEU A 98 13.21 -14.62 10.09
C LEU A 98 13.64 -15.19 8.74
N SER A 99 13.51 -14.43 7.65
CA SER A 99 13.93 -14.88 6.33
C SER A 99 15.46 -14.94 6.15
N GLY A 100 16.25 -14.45 7.12
CA GLY A 100 17.71 -14.66 7.19
C GLY A 100 18.52 -13.94 6.09
N ALA A 101 17.90 -13.07 5.31
CA ALA A 101 18.55 -12.26 4.30
C ALA A 101 19.11 -10.98 4.92
N LYS A 102 20.40 -10.71 4.68
CA LYS A 102 21.07 -9.50 5.22
C LYS A 102 20.74 -8.24 4.42
N ASP A 103 20.17 -8.41 3.22
CA ASP A 103 19.83 -7.32 2.31
C ASP A 103 18.48 -7.57 1.60
N PHE A 104 17.76 -6.50 1.24
CA PHE A 104 16.45 -6.60 0.56
C PHE A 104 16.58 -7.29 -0.81
N ALA A 105 17.72 -7.11 -1.47
CA ALA A 105 18.04 -7.77 -2.74
C ALA A 105 18.20 -9.29 -2.56
N GLU A 106 18.84 -9.70 -1.46
CA GLU A 106 19.10 -11.10 -1.14
C GLU A 106 17.83 -11.80 -0.66
N PHE A 107 16.96 -11.09 0.06
CA PHE A 107 15.61 -11.53 0.42
C PHE A 107 14.78 -11.80 -0.83
N ARG A 108 14.73 -10.84 -1.76
CA ARG A 108 13.99 -10.98 -3.02
C ARG A 108 14.50 -12.16 -3.85
N LEU A 109 15.82 -12.38 -3.89
CA LEU A 109 16.41 -13.50 -4.61
C LEU A 109 16.12 -14.85 -3.93
N LYS A 110 16.31 -14.96 -2.61
CA LYS A 110 16.03 -16.20 -1.86
C LYS A 110 14.55 -16.55 -1.86
N MET A 111 13.68 -15.57 -1.65
CA MET A 111 12.24 -15.78 -1.66
C MET A 111 11.71 -16.04 -3.07
N GLY A 112 12.27 -15.38 -4.08
CA GLY A 112 11.98 -15.67 -5.49
C GLY A 112 12.48 -17.04 -5.98
N ASN A 113 13.47 -17.64 -5.30
CA ASN A 113 13.98 -18.98 -5.60
C ASN A 113 13.36 -20.08 -4.73
N ALA A 114 12.83 -19.72 -3.56
CA ALA A 114 12.08 -20.61 -2.67
C ALA A 114 10.63 -20.81 -3.13
N LEU A 115 10.06 -19.81 -3.82
CA LEU A 115 8.82 -19.98 -4.55
C LEU A 115 9.11 -20.81 -5.82
N PRO A 116 8.34 -21.87 -6.12
CA PRO A 116 8.47 -22.57 -7.38
C PRO A 116 8.31 -21.54 -8.50
N ARG A 117 9.35 -21.37 -9.32
CA ARG A 117 9.25 -20.54 -10.52
C ARG A 117 8.12 -21.11 -11.35
N ILE A 118 7.06 -20.32 -11.55
CA ILE A 118 6.09 -20.60 -12.60
C ILE A 118 6.89 -20.62 -13.89
N SER A 119 7.08 -21.81 -14.46
CA SER A 119 7.56 -21.95 -15.82
C SER A 119 6.63 -21.13 -16.70
N LYS A 120 7.20 -20.22 -17.48
CA LYS A 120 6.50 -19.59 -18.61
C LYS A 120 6.47 -20.58 -19.78
N ASP A 121 6.10 -21.82 -19.50
CA ASP A 121 5.92 -22.84 -20.51
C ASP A 121 4.49 -23.36 -20.35
N GLU A 122 3.77 -23.14 -21.45
CA GLU A 122 2.36 -23.42 -21.73
C GLU A 122 1.31 -22.43 -21.18
N PRO A 123 0.49 -21.84 -22.08
CA PRO A 123 -0.67 -21.06 -21.67
C PRO A 123 -1.64 -21.99 -20.95
N ALA A 124 -1.71 -21.84 -19.63
CA ALA A 124 -2.67 -22.54 -18.79
C ALA A 124 -4.09 -22.08 -19.14
N ASN A 125 -4.70 -22.70 -20.15
CA ASN A 125 -6.14 -22.78 -20.49
C ASN A 125 -7.03 -21.53 -20.27
N SER A 126 -6.42 -20.35 -20.22
CA SER A 126 -7.08 -19.07 -20.01
C SER A 126 -6.31 -18.05 -20.83
N ARG A 127 -6.89 -17.70 -21.97
CA ARG A 127 -6.35 -16.73 -22.93
C ARG A 127 -6.30 -15.37 -22.25
N THR A 128 -5.15 -14.98 -21.69
CA THR A 128 -4.95 -13.65 -21.09
C THR A 128 -4.46 -12.62 -22.09
N ASP A 129 -4.04 -13.06 -23.28
CA ASP A 129 -3.66 -12.18 -24.39
C ASP A 129 -4.87 -11.95 -25.29
N PHE A 130 -5.60 -10.87 -25.02
CA PHE A 130 -6.65 -10.36 -25.90
C PHE A 130 -6.06 -9.26 -26.79
N GLU A 131 -6.19 -9.38 -28.11
CA GLU A 131 -5.68 -8.36 -29.06
C GLU A 131 -6.43 -7.02 -28.93
N SER A 132 -7.66 -7.05 -28.44
CA SER A 132 -8.50 -5.86 -28.28
C SER A 132 -9.60 -6.10 -27.26
N LEU A 133 -10.16 -5.02 -26.71
CA LEU A 133 -11.30 -5.06 -25.79
C LEU A 133 -12.52 -5.75 -26.43
N THR A 134 -12.64 -5.68 -27.76
CA THR A 134 -13.65 -6.41 -28.54
C THR A 134 -13.45 -7.92 -28.49
N ASP A 135 -12.19 -8.40 -28.48
CA ASP A 135 -11.87 -9.83 -28.39
C ASP A 135 -12.18 -10.36 -26.99
N LEU A 136 -11.88 -9.57 -25.95
CA LEU A 136 -12.25 -9.85 -24.56
C LEU A 136 -13.79 -9.95 -24.39
N MET A 137 -14.55 -9.03 -24.99
CA MET A 137 -16.01 -9.04 -24.89
C MET A 137 -16.65 -10.22 -25.63
N LYS A 138 -16.09 -10.63 -26.78
CA LYS A 138 -16.53 -11.84 -27.49
C LYS A 138 -16.28 -13.11 -26.68
N TYR A 139 -15.13 -13.20 -26.03
CA TYR A 139 -14.78 -14.31 -25.15
C TYR A 139 -15.76 -14.43 -23.96
N LEU A 140 -16.04 -13.32 -23.27
CA LEU A 140 -17.03 -13.28 -22.17
C LEU A 140 -18.45 -13.63 -22.62
N ALA A 141 -18.86 -13.17 -23.81
CA ALA A 141 -20.18 -13.47 -24.35
C ALA A 141 -20.36 -14.95 -24.73
N ALA A 142 -19.28 -15.61 -25.17
CA ALA A 142 -19.29 -17.04 -25.44
C ALA A 142 -19.36 -17.86 -24.14
N TRP A 143 -18.65 -17.44 -23.10
CA TRP A 143 -18.64 -18.11 -21.80
C TRP A 143 -19.98 -18.03 -21.05
N ASN A 144 -20.74 -16.94 -21.23
CA ASN A 144 -22.07 -16.77 -20.61
C ASN A 144 -23.20 -17.56 -21.32
N LYS A 145 -22.90 -18.29 -22.39
CA LYS A 145 -23.90 -19.08 -23.15
C LYS A 145 -23.91 -20.57 -22.82
N GLU A 146 -23.03 -21.02 -21.93
CA GLU A 146 -23.08 -22.34 -21.30
C GLU A 146 -23.90 -22.32 -20.00
#